data_AF-A0A2G1W6W5-F1
#
_entry.id   AF-A0A2G1W6W5-F1
#
_cell.length_a   1.000
_cell.length_b   1.000
_cell.length_c   1.000
_cell.angle_alpha   90.00
_cell.angle_beta   90.00
_cell.angle_gamma   90.00
#
_symmetry.space_group_name_H-M   'P 1'
#
loop_
_entity.id
_entity.type
_entity.pdbx_description
1 polymer ?
#
loop_
_entity_poly.entity_id
_entity_poly.type
_entity_poly.pdbx_seq_one_letter_code
_entity_poly.pdbx_strand_id
1 'polypeptide(L)'
;MKMYLANELKAVGCKDDRSTFNDRLIQLLASSFPGMTIDDLVCTPDKSRVFCNAIRDASESPKLTNKVILKALMNLRRAKKSPTGLKTKTSRQSITKRLNQVGSDLTREQFITLANDLFASMYKDRTFDEVACHPNEASDLANVVRRKVGIAELDDHFILRVIMNVRKDGP
;
A
#
# COMPACT_ATOMS: atom_id res chain seq x y z
N MET A 1 19.35 11.39 -1.00
CA MET A 1 19.00 12.56 -1.85
C MET A 1 17.52 12.48 -2.20
N LYS A 2 16.71 13.49 -1.86
CA LYS A 2 15.26 13.52 -2.15
C LYS A 2 15.10 13.81 -3.65
N MET A 3 15.02 12.78 -4.50
CA MET A 3 14.72 13.02 -5.91
C MET A 3 13.27 13.49 -6.03
N TYR A 4 13.08 14.63 -6.70
CA TYR A 4 11.78 15.13 -7.08
C TYR A 4 11.17 14.18 -8.11
N LEU A 5 9.88 13.87 -7.97
CA LEU A 5 9.14 12.96 -8.86
C LEU A 5 9.39 13.25 -10.35
N ALA A 6 9.47 14.52 -10.75
CA ALA A 6 9.79 14.92 -12.12
C ALA A 6 11.14 14.35 -12.63
N ASN A 7 12.16 14.30 -11.77
CA ASN A 7 13.45 13.72 -12.12
C ASN A 7 13.37 12.19 -12.22
N GLU A 8 12.59 11.55 -11.35
CA GLU A 8 12.36 10.09 -11.40
C GLU A 8 11.62 9.70 -12.69
N LEU A 9 10.60 10.48 -13.08
CA LEU A 9 9.86 10.30 -14.34
C LEU A 9 10.76 10.50 -15.56
N LYS A 10 11.54 11.58 -15.60
CA LYS A 10 12.47 11.87 -16.70
C LYS A 10 13.54 10.78 -16.82
N ALA A 11 14.07 10.29 -15.70
CA ALA A 11 15.10 9.26 -15.69
C ALA A 11 14.63 7.91 -16.30
N VAL A 12 13.34 7.62 -16.24
CA VAL A 12 12.76 6.41 -16.84
C VAL A 12 12.15 6.64 -18.23
N GLY A 13 12.31 7.84 -18.79
CA GLY A 13 11.79 8.19 -20.11
C GLY A 13 10.29 8.47 -20.16
N CYS A 14 9.66 8.77 -19.01
CA CYS A 14 8.25 9.14 -18.99
C CYS A 14 8.05 10.53 -19.59
N LYS A 15 7.12 10.64 -20.55
CA LYS A 15 6.78 11.89 -21.24
C LYS A 15 5.87 12.79 -20.41
N ASP A 16 5.13 12.20 -19.47
CA ASP A 16 4.24 12.96 -18.59
C ASP A 16 5.06 13.88 -17.67
N ASP A 17 4.59 15.11 -17.51
CA ASP A 17 5.05 15.95 -16.41
C ASP A 17 4.45 15.49 -15.08
N ARG A 18 4.88 16.11 -13.98
CA ARG A 18 4.40 15.75 -12.64
C ARG A 18 2.88 15.88 -12.50
N SER A 19 2.27 16.90 -13.10
CA SER A 19 0.83 17.14 -12.94
C SER A 19 0.03 16.08 -13.69
N THR A 20 0.36 15.90 -14.96
CA THR A 20 -0.24 14.93 -15.88
C THR A 20 -0.13 13.52 -15.32
N PHE A 21 1.04 13.17 -14.78
CA PHE A 21 1.25 11.87 -14.17
C PHE A 21 0.36 11.66 -12.94
N ASN A 22 0.21 12.68 -12.09
CA ASN A 22 -0.67 12.59 -10.92
C ASN A 22 -2.15 12.47 -11.31
N ASP A 23 -2.60 13.24 -12.29
CA ASP A 23 -3.97 13.17 -12.81
C ASP A 23 -4.26 11.78 -13.37
N ARG A 24 -3.30 11.19 -14.09
CA ARG A 24 -3.36 9.82 -14.58
C ARG A 24 -3.47 8.80 -13.44
N LEU A 25 -2.68 8.94 -12.37
CA LEU A 25 -2.77 8.06 -11.20
C LEU A 25 -4.19 8.07 -10.60
N ILE A 26 -4.79 9.26 -10.44
CA ILE A 26 -6.11 9.43 -9.84
C ILE A 26 -7.19 8.86 -10.77
N GLN A 27 -7.16 9.24 -12.06
CA GLN A 27 -8.14 8.79 -13.04
C GLN A 27 -8.12 7.28 -13.20
N LEU A 28 -6.94 6.67 -13.27
CA LEU A 28 -6.81 5.23 -13.42
C LEU A 28 -7.24 4.48 -12.15
N LEU A 29 -6.97 5.04 -10.96
CA LEU A 29 -7.43 4.44 -9.72
C LEU A 29 -8.97 4.47 -9.65
N ALA A 30 -9.58 5.62 -9.98
CA ALA A 30 -11.02 5.80 -9.95
C ALA A 30 -11.75 4.92 -10.98
N SER A 31 -11.18 4.72 -12.17
CA SER A 31 -11.77 3.93 -13.24
C SER A 31 -11.56 2.42 -13.07
N SER A 32 -10.34 1.98 -12.76
CA SER A 32 -10.02 0.55 -12.64
C SER A 32 -10.42 -0.07 -11.30
N PHE A 33 -10.48 0.73 -10.24
CA PHE A 33 -10.82 0.26 -8.90
C PHE A 33 -11.85 1.19 -8.24
N PRO A 34 -13.10 1.22 -8.76
CA PRO A 34 -14.12 2.15 -8.30
C PRO A 34 -14.37 1.98 -6.80
N GLY A 35 -14.24 3.08 -6.05
CA GLY A 35 -14.44 3.12 -4.60
C GLY A 35 -13.25 2.65 -3.76
N MET A 36 -12.15 2.20 -4.36
CA MET A 36 -10.93 1.84 -3.65
C MET A 36 -10.17 3.09 -3.18
N THR A 37 -9.69 3.08 -1.95
CA THR A 37 -8.82 4.14 -1.43
C THR A 37 -7.35 3.84 -1.77
N ILE A 38 -6.48 4.86 -1.76
CA ILE A 38 -5.02 4.64 -1.91
C ILE A 38 -4.51 3.67 -0.83
N ASP A 39 -4.98 3.83 0.40
CA ASP A 39 -4.65 2.95 1.52
C ASP A 39 -5.06 1.50 1.26
N ASP A 40 -6.21 1.26 0.61
CA ASP A 40 -6.65 -0.09 0.24
C ASP A 40 -5.80 -0.69 -0.87
N LEU A 41 -5.46 0.13 -1.88
CA LEU A 41 -4.62 -0.32 -2.99
C LEU A 41 -3.25 -0.76 -2.48
N VAL A 42 -2.56 0.06 -1.69
CA VAL A 42 -1.20 -0.24 -1.20
C VAL A 42 -1.18 -1.37 -0.17
N CYS A 43 -2.29 -1.62 0.51
CA CYS A 43 -2.44 -2.81 1.37
C CYS A 43 -2.86 -4.05 0.56
N THR A 44 -3.08 -3.96 -0.75
CA THR A 44 -3.43 -5.13 -1.58
C THR A 44 -2.35 -5.33 -2.66
N PRO A 45 -1.28 -6.10 -2.38
CA PRO A 45 -0.13 -6.22 -3.28
C PRO A 45 -0.49 -6.61 -4.71
N ASP A 46 -1.41 -7.55 -4.91
CA ASP A 46 -1.87 -7.96 -6.25
C ASP A 46 -2.51 -6.81 -7.03
N LYS A 47 -3.44 -6.08 -6.39
CA LYS A 47 -4.09 -4.93 -7.03
C LYS A 47 -3.10 -3.80 -7.28
N SER A 48 -2.15 -3.59 -6.36
CA SER A 48 -1.04 -2.66 -6.56
C SER A 48 -0.19 -3.02 -7.78
N ARG A 49 0.11 -4.31 -8.02
CA ARG A 49 0.82 -4.77 -9.21
C ARG A 49 0.03 -4.48 -10.49
N VAL A 50 -1.26 -4.84 -10.51
CA VAL A 50 -2.17 -4.59 -11.64
C VAL A 50 -2.25 -3.10 -11.95
N PHE A 51 -2.44 -2.27 -10.92
CA PHE A 51 -2.45 -0.81 -11.06
C PHE A 51 -1.15 -0.26 -11.65
N CYS A 52 0.00 -0.72 -11.14
CA CYS A 52 1.30 -0.28 -11.66
C CYS A 52 1.51 -0.65 -13.12
N ASN A 53 1.07 -1.84 -13.55
CA ASN A 53 1.13 -2.24 -14.96
C ASN A 53 0.26 -1.33 -15.82
N ALA A 54 -0.99 -1.10 -15.40
CA ALA A 54 -1.89 -0.22 -16.14
C ALA A 54 -1.37 1.23 -16.24
N ILE A 55 -0.64 1.73 -15.23
CA ILE A 55 0.04 3.03 -15.31
C ILE A 55 1.18 3.01 -16.34
N ARG A 56 2.00 1.96 -16.39
CA ARG A 56 3.07 1.84 -17.41
C ARG A 56 2.49 1.89 -18.81
N ASP A 57 1.42 1.14 -19.03
CA ASP A 57 0.74 1.05 -20.33
C ASP A 57 0.17 2.42 -20.71
N ALA A 58 -0.54 3.07 -19.80
CA ALA A 58 -1.15 4.38 -20.05
C ALA A 58 -0.14 5.51 -20.24
N SER A 59 1.04 5.43 -19.60
CA SER A 59 2.11 6.44 -19.69
C SER A 59 3.17 6.10 -20.75
N GLU A 60 2.99 5.02 -21.51
CA GLU A 60 3.96 4.51 -22.49
C GLU A 60 5.38 4.34 -21.90
N SER A 61 5.46 4.03 -20.61
CA SER A 61 6.70 4.10 -19.83
C SER A 61 7.04 2.74 -19.20
N PRO A 62 7.52 1.76 -19.97
CA PRO A 62 7.76 0.39 -19.48
C PRO A 62 8.83 0.31 -18.39
N LYS A 63 9.78 1.26 -18.38
CA LYS A 63 10.87 1.33 -17.38
C LYS A 63 10.42 1.92 -16.03
N LEU A 64 9.19 2.40 -15.92
CA LEU A 64 8.67 2.98 -14.70
C LEU A 64 8.51 1.89 -13.63
N THR A 65 9.13 2.06 -12.47
CA THR A 65 9.12 1.04 -11.41
C THR A 65 7.87 1.16 -10.53
N ASN A 66 7.42 0.03 -9.94
CA ASN A 66 6.29 0.04 -8.98
C ASN A 66 6.54 1.04 -7.85
N LYS A 67 7.80 1.13 -7.38
CA LYS A 67 8.24 2.05 -6.34
C LYS A 67 7.93 3.50 -6.70
N VAL A 68 8.26 3.95 -7.91
CA VAL A 68 8.01 5.35 -8.32
C VAL A 68 6.51 5.63 -8.39
N ILE A 69 5.74 4.71 -8.99
CA ILE A 69 4.27 4.84 -9.13
C ILE A 69 3.59 4.93 -7.76
N LEU A 70 3.84 3.95 -6.89
CA LEU A 70 3.19 3.87 -5.58
C LEU A 70 3.69 4.97 -4.64
N LYS A 71 4.96 5.38 -4.72
CA LYS A 71 5.47 6.54 -3.98
C LYS A 71 4.79 7.83 -4.41
N ALA A 72 4.58 8.04 -5.72
CA ALA A 72 3.84 9.19 -6.22
C ALA A 72 2.39 9.19 -5.69
N LEU A 73 1.73 8.04 -5.74
CA LEU A 73 0.38 7.87 -5.20
C LEU A 73 0.32 8.12 -3.69
N MET A 74 1.28 7.61 -2.92
CA MET A 74 1.38 7.86 -1.47
C MET A 74 1.68 9.31 -1.13
N ASN A 75 2.42 10.03 -1.99
CA ASN A 75 2.61 11.47 -1.84
C ASN A 75 1.30 12.24 -2.08
N LEU A 76 0.47 11.81 -3.05
CA LEU A 76 -0.88 12.36 -3.24
C LEU A 76 -1.76 12.10 -2.01
N ARG A 77 -1.69 10.91 -1.42
CA ARG A 77 -2.38 10.60 -0.15
C ARG A 77 -2.02 11.59 0.97
N ARG A 78 -0.75 11.96 1.09
CA ARG A 78 -0.25 12.87 2.15
C ARG A 78 -0.46 14.35 1.86
N ALA A 79 -0.85 14.71 0.63
CA ALA A 79 -1.05 16.11 0.26
C ALA A 79 -2.26 16.70 1.00
N LYS A 80 -2.11 17.91 1.55
CA LYS A 80 -3.18 18.62 2.29
C LYS A 80 -4.45 18.85 1.45
N LYS A 81 -4.31 18.91 0.12
CA LYS A 81 -5.41 18.94 -0.85
C LYS A 81 -5.48 17.57 -1.51
N SER A 82 -6.26 16.65 -0.93
CA SER A 82 -6.55 15.38 -1.59
C SER A 82 -7.29 15.69 -2.90
N PRO A 83 -6.83 15.17 -4.04
CA PRO A 83 -7.56 15.31 -5.29
C PRO A 83 -9.00 14.80 -5.15
N THR A 84 -9.93 15.54 -5.76
CA THR A 84 -11.36 15.18 -5.83
C THR A 84 -11.50 13.79 -6.45
N GLY A 85 -12.27 12.90 -5.80
CA GLY A 85 -12.53 11.54 -6.29
C GLY A 85 -11.85 10.41 -5.49
N LEU A 86 -10.91 10.74 -4.60
CA LEU A 86 -10.34 9.75 -3.67
C LEU A 86 -11.22 9.64 -2.42
N LYS A 87 -11.80 8.47 -2.19
CA LYS A 87 -12.52 8.19 -0.94
C LYS A 87 -11.53 8.12 0.23
N THR A 88 -11.94 8.64 1.39
CA THR A 88 -11.11 8.75 2.60
C THR A 88 -11.47 7.73 3.69
N LYS A 89 -12.61 7.03 3.56
CA LYS A 89 -13.09 6.09 4.57
C LYS A 89 -13.54 4.78 3.94
N THR A 90 -12.89 3.70 4.39
CA THR A 90 -13.31 2.32 4.17
C THR A 90 -13.86 1.78 5.48
N SER A 91 -14.89 0.93 5.42
CA SER A 91 -15.41 0.20 6.57
C SER A 91 -14.27 -0.56 7.25
N ARG A 92 -13.96 -0.22 8.51
CA ARG A 92 -12.97 -0.98 9.30
C ARG A 92 -13.69 -2.18 9.88
N GLN A 93 -13.37 -3.37 9.39
CA GLN A 93 -13.70 -4.58 10.13
C GLN A 93 -12.90 -4.57 11.45
N SER A 94 -13.58 -4.93 12.55
CA SER A 94 -12.89 -5.14 13.83
C SER A 94 -11.85 -6.25 13.69
N ILE A 95 -10.63 -6.00 14.18
CA ILE A 95 -9.53 -6.99 14.19
C ILE A 95 -9.99 -8.26 14.89
N THR A 96 -10.59 -8.14 16.09
CA THR A 96 -11.15 -9.28 16.84
C THR A 96 -12.17 -10.06 16.03
N LYS A 97 -13.09 -9.36 15.34
CA LYS A 97 -14.10 -10.03 14.51
C LYS A 97 -13.44 -10.83 13.39
N ARG A 98 -12.41 -10.27 12.73
CA ARG A 98 -11.71 -10.96 11.63
C ARG A 98 -10.91 -12.16 12.14
N LEU A 99 -10.19 -12.01 13.25
CA LEU A 99 -9.43 -13.09 13.90
C LEU A 99 -10.35 -14.27 14.27
N ASN A 100 -11.50 -13.99 14.88
CA ASN A 100 -12.47 -15.04 15.21
C ASN A 100 -13.03 -15.75 13.97
N GLN A 101 -13.28 -15.01 12.88
CA GLN A 101 -13.79 -15.59 11.63
C GLN A 101 -12.82 -16.56 10.97
N VAL A 102 -11.52 -16.36 11.18
CA VAL A 102 -10.47 -17.25 10.64
C VAL A 102 -9.98 -18.26 11.69
N GLY A 103 -10.71 -18.40 12.81
CA GLY A 103 -10.39 -19.39 13.85
C GLY A 103 -9.11 -19.08 14.64
N SER A 104 -8.72 -17.80 14.76
CA SER A 104 -7.56 -17.41 15.58
C SER A 104 -7.93 -17.30 17.05
N ASP A 105 -7.08 -17.86 17.91
CA ASP A 105 -7.13 -17.65 19.36
C ASP A 105 -6.39 -16.38 19.81
N LEU A 106 -5.74 -15.66 18.89
CA LEU A 106 -5.02 -14.43 19.22
C LEU A 106 -6.00 -13.31 19.60
N THR A 107 -5.67 -12.59 20.67
CA THR A 107 -6.32 -11.31 20.93
C THR A 107 -5.89 -10.27 19.89
N ARG A 108 -6.65 -9.17 19.81
CA ARG A 108 -6.31 -8.02 18.97
C ARG A 108 -4.89 -7.52 19.27
N GLU A 109 -4.55 -7.38 20.55
CA GLU A 109 -3.29 -6.85 21.03
C GLU A 109 -2.14 -7.80 20.68
N GLN A 110 -2.31 -9.10 20.90
CA GLN A 110 -1.31 -10.11 20.53
C GLN A 110 -1.02 -10.10 19.03
N PHE A 111 -2.06 -10.02 18.19
CA PHE A 111 -1.90 -9.95 16.75
C PHE A 111 -1.19 -8.66 16.30
N ILE A 112 -1.59 -7.52 16.86
CA ILE A 112 -0.95 -6.22 16.57
C ILE A 112 0.54 -6.26 16.93
N THR A 113 0.90 -6.69 18.14
CA THR A 113 2.29 -6.75 18.60
C THR A 113 3.10 -7.66 17.70
N LEU A 114 2.61 -8.88 17.45
CA LEU A 114 3.29 -9.85 16.59
C LEU A 114 3.53 -9.30 15.17
N ALA A 115 2.51 -8.69 14.55
CA ALA A 115 2.64 -8.16 13.19
C ALA A 115 3.65 -7.00 13.12
N ASN A 116 3.68 -6.13 14.13
CA ASN A 116 4.64 -5.01 14.18
C ASN A 116 6.05 -5.47 14.50
N ASP A 117 6.23 -6.43 15.40
CA ASP A 117 7.56 -6.99 15.72
C ASP A 117 8.19 -7.67 14.51
N LEU A 118 7.39 -8.41 13.73
CA LEU A 118 7.84 -9.00 12.47
C LEU A 118 8.21 -7.93 11.45
N PHE A 119 7.39 -6.89 11.31
CA PHE A 119 7.70 -5.76 10.45
C PHE A 119 9.02 -5.09 10.85
N ALA A 120 9.18 -4.74 12.13
CA ALA A 120 10.38 -4.09 12.66
C ALA A 120 11.62 -4.97 12.51
N SER A 121 11.48 -6.29 12.68
CA SER A 121 12.57 -7.25 12.49
C SER A 121 13.03 -7.34 11.03
N MET A 122 12.08 -7.41 10.09
CA MET A 122 12.37 -7.53 8.65
C MET A 122 12.87 -6.22 8.04
N TYR A 123 12.44 -5.08 8.56
CA TYR A 123 12.62 -3.77 7.94
C TYR A 123 13.06 -2.69 8.94
N LYS A 124 14.11 -2.98 9.72
CA LYS A 124 14.60 -2.19 10.86
C LYS A 124 14.70 -0.67 10.66
N ASP A 125 14.98 -0.23 9.43
CA ASP A 125 15.18 1.19 9.11
C ASP A 125 14.17 1.75 8.11
N ARG A 126 13.06 1.04 7.87
CA ARG A 126 12.05 1.46 6.89
C ARG A 126 10.71 1.64 7.55
N THR A 127 10.00 2.65 7.09
CA THR A 127 8.60 2.87 7.43
C THR A 127 7.69 1.94 6.64
N PHE A 128 6.50 1.66 7.16
CA PHE A 128 5.52 0.85 6.44
C PHE A 128 5.19 1.44 5.06
N ASP A 129 5.09 2.77 4.94
CA ASP A 129 4.82 3.41 3.65
C ASP A 129 5.92 3.13 2.61
N GLU A 130 7.18 2.97 3.04
CA GLU A 130 8.28 2.59 2.14
C GLU A 130 8.23 1.12 1.73
N VAL A 131 7.72 0.23 2.58
CA VAL A 131 7.51 -1.18 2.25
C VAL A 131 6.26 -1.35 1.37
N ALA A 132 5.18 -0.62 1.65
CA ALA A 132 3.94 -0.65 0.87
C ALA A 132 4.12 -0.16 -0.59
N CYS A 133 5.18 0.60 -0.87
CA CYS A 133 5.57 0.95 -2.24
C CYS A 133 6.24 -0.20 -3.01
N HIS A 134 6.44 -1.36 -2.37
CA HIS A 134 7.10 -2.54 -2.91
C HIS A 134 6.17 -3.75 -2.77
N PRO A 135 5.30 -4.03 -3.76
CA PRO A 135 4.27 -5.06 -3.63
C PRO A 135 4.80 -6.44 -3.25
N ASN A 136 5.96 -6.83 -3.78
CA ASN A 136 6.57 -8.12 -3.44
C ASN A 136 6.98 -8.18 -1.96
N GLU A 137 7.61 -7.13 -1.46
CA GLU A 137 8.02 -7.05 -0.04
C GLU A 137 6.80 -6.98 0.89
N ALA A 138 5.74 -6.27 0.48
CA ALA A 138 4.48 -6.24 1.23
C ALA A 138 3.82 -7.63 1.28
N SER A 139 3.80 -8.37 0.17
CA SER A 139 3.34 -9.77 0.18
C SER A 139 4.24 -10.68 1.02
N ASP A 140 5.56 -10.51 0.97
CA ASP A 140 6.50 -11.30 1.77
C ASP A 140 6.28 -11.09 3.26
N LEU A 141 6.06 -9.84 3.69
CA LEU A 141 5.68 -9.51 5.06
C LEU A 141 4.37 -10.20 5.46
N ALA A 142 3.33 -10.11 4.63
CA ALA A 142 2.05 -10.77 4.90
C ALA A 142 2.20 -12.31 4.99
N ASN A 143 3.01 -12.90 4.12
CA ASN A 143 3.36 -14.33 4.16
C ASN A 143 4.08 -14.72 5.46
N VAL A 144 5.00 -13.89 5.95
CA VAL A 144 5.70 -14.13 7.22
C VAL A 144 4.74 -14.06 8.40
N VAL A 145 3.84 -13.07 8.43
CA VAL A 145 2.81 -12.95 9.47
C VAL A 145 1.88 -14.17 9.45
N ARG A 146 1.35 -14.57 8.29
CA ARG A 146 0.49 -15.76 8.17
C ARG A 146 1.16 -17.02 8.72
N ARG A 147 2.42 -17.25 8.35
CA ARG A 147 3.19 -18.40 8.84
C ARG A 147 3.41 -18.36 10.35
N LYS A 148 3.66 -17.18 10.92
CA LYS A 148 3.90 -17.04 12.36
C LYS A 148 2.62 -17.19 13.19
N VAL A 149 1.50 -16.71 12.65
CA VAL A 149 0.16 -16.84 13.27
C VAL A 149 -0.42 -18.24 13.08
N GLY A 150 -0.01 -18.95 12.02
CA GLY A 150 -0.52 -20.29 11.69
C GLY A 150 -1.88 -20.27 11.00
N ILE A 151 -2.25 -19.18 10.33
CA ILE A 151 -3.56 -19.01 9.68
C ILE A 151 -3.36 -18.56 8.25
N ALA A 152 -3.73 -19.41 7.30
CA ALA A 152 -3.51 -19.18 5.87
C ALA A 152 -4.55 -18.23 5.25
N GLU A 153 -5.74 -18.17 5.86
CA GLU A 153 -6.94 -17.48 5.40
C GLU A 153 -6.92 -15.97 5.69
N LEU A 154 -5.89 -15.49 6.40
CA LEU A 154 -5.68 -14.07 6.63
C LEU A 154 -5.22 -13.39 5.32
N ASP A 155 -6.05 -12.49 4.82
CA ASP A 155 -5.75 -11.74 3.62
C ASP A 155 -4.66 -10.68 3.84
N ASP A 156 -3.86 -10.42 2.80
CA ASP A 156 -2.79 -9.42 2.80
C ASP A 156 -3.33 -8.04 3.20
N HIS A 157 -4.52 -7.68 2.70
CA HIS A 157 -5.15 -6.40 2.99
C HIS A 157 -5.35 -6.20 4.48
N PHE A 158 -5.93 -7.17 5.17
CA PHE A 158 -6.10 -7.12 6.62
C PHE A 158 -4.78 -6.97 7.37
N ILE A 159 -3.79 -7.83 7.09
CA ILE A 159 -2.50 -7.82 7.79
C ILE A 159 -1.80 -6.47 7.61
N LEU A 160 -1.68 -6.03 6.36
CA LEU A 160 -1.00 -4.79 5.99
C LEU A 160 -1.75 -3.57 6.54
N ARG A 161 -3.08 -3.62 6.61
CA ARG A 161 -3.88 -2.56 7.21
C ARG A 161 -3.65 -2.44 8.71
N VAL A 162 -3.52 -3.55 9.41
CA VAL A 162 -3.22 -3.55 10.86
C VAL A 162 -1.89 -2.85 11.12
N ILE A 163 -0.83 -3.24 10.39
CA ILE A 163 0.50 -2.64 10.54
C ILE A 163 0.46 -1.15 10.18
N MET A 164 -0.21 -0.77 9.08
CA MET A 164 -0.34 0.62 8.67
C MET A 164 -1.07 1.49 9.71
N ASN A 165 -2.08 0.95 10.40
CA ASN A 165 -2.89 1.70 11.36
C ASN A 165 -2.21 1.86 12.71
N VAL A 166 -1.39 0.92 13.15
CA VAL A 166 -0.65 1.01 14.43
C VAL A 166 0.26 2.24 14.44
N ARG A 167 0.80 2.60 13.27
CA ARG A 167 1.55 3.85 13.09
C ARG A 167 0.73 5.13 13.32
N LYS A 168 -0.59 5.11 13.08
CA LYS A 168 -1.45 6.29 13.23
C LYS A 168 -1.79 6.57 14.70
N ASP A 169 -1.78 5.54 15.54
CA ASP A 169 -2.19 5.66 16.93
C ASP A 169 -1.01 5.90 17.88
N GLY A 170 0.24 5.64 17.46
CA GLY A 170 1.43 5.80 18.31
C GLY A 170 1.40 4.89 19.57
N PRO A 171 2.50 4.75 20.31
CA PRO A 171 2.36 4.51 21.75
C PRO A 171 1.68 5.71 22.43
#